data_AF-A0A4V1ZBP7-F1
#
_entry.id   AF-A0A4V1ZBP7-F1
#
_cell.length_a   1.000
_cell.length_b   1.000
_cell.length_c   1.000
_cell.angle_alpha   90.00
_cell.angle_beta   90.00
_cell.angle_gamma   90.00
#
_symmetry.space_group_name_H-M   'P 1'
#
loop_
_entity.id
_entity.type
_entity.pdbx_description
1 polymer ?
#
loop_
_entity_poly.entity_id
_entity_poly.type
_entity_poly.pdbx_seq_one_letter_code
_entity_poly.pdbx_strand_id
1 'polypeptide(L)'
;MKIRPQILILSLFIVLSSLKTEAQRFPFKPKDSLYNSSYLPGLTVDKIAPGFTTLADLKNAGYKLSRVKVNDLNMGDIDSINATLQGSSWGSNVLSHGYTIKPGMVVLQGNDSTEVITKIRLLKGFSGNIRGFKTEPGITTVKDVEKAFPNFEWSSTDASRYFYYTNKDSIGFYVAKDTTIKVWPFDEKFYSNKVISAVEIINWKGFYNQEYGANNINYQKPLYAPLNDTHLNCFVIVEKQLTAAAAIIGKNQYYEVRLGRWQEYSPEHKLIFDAEFDDTGKVIKMILPIK
;
A
#
# COMPACT_ATOMS: atom_id res chain seq x y z
N MET A 1 30.36 -33.45 -67.53
CA MET A 1 30.11 -32.49 -66.43
C MET A 1 28.62 -32.53 -66.08
N LYS A 2 28.24 -33.29 -65.05
CA LYS A 2 26.87 -33.37 -64.51
C LYS A 2 27.00 -33.56 -63.00
N ILE A 3 26.82 -32.47 -62.26
CA ILE A 3 26.82 -32.45 -60.81
C ILE A 3 25.41 -32.84 -60.36
N ARG A 4 25.27 -33.94 -59.63
CA ARG A 4 24.03 -34.31 -58.92
C ARG A 4 24.05 -33.65 -57.54
N PRO A 5 22.97 -33.02 -57.07
CA PRO A 5 22.89 -32.54 -55.69
C PRO A 5 22.61 -33.72 -54.76
N GLN A 6 23.45 -33.90 -53.75
CA GLN A 6 23.14 -34.74 -52.60
C GLN A 6 22.11 -34.00 -51.74
N ILE A 7 20.89 -34.54 -51.71
CA ILE A 7 19.86 -34.08 -50.77
C ILE A 7 20.24 -34.64 -49.39
N LEU A 8 20.68 -33.72 -48.54
CA LEU A 8 20.97 -33.94 -47.13
C LEU A 8 19.63 -34.08 -46.39
N ILE A 9 19.13 -35.30 -46.22
CA ILE A 9 18.01 -35.57 -45.29
C ILE A 9 18.64 -35.73 -43.90
N LEU A 10 18.95 -34.61 -43.27
CA LEU A 10 19.21 -34.58 -41.83
C LEU A 10 17.84 -34.63 -41.16
N SER A 11 17.41 -35.84 -40.81
CA SER A 11 16.24 -36.09 -39.99
C SER A 11 16.44 -35.46 -38.61
N LEU A 12 16.06 -34.19 -38.51
CA LEU A 12 15.90 -33.47 -37.25
C LEU A 12 14.68 -34.09 -36.54
N PHE A 13 14.93 -35.17 -35.79
CA PHE A 13 14.02 -35.60 -34.74
C PHE A 13 13.97 -34.47 -33.72
N ILE A 14 13.02 -33.56 -33.89
CA ILE A 14 12.54 -32.72 -32.82
C ILE A 14 11.87 -33.68 -31.85
N VAL A 15 12.66 -34.16 -30.88
CA VAL A 15 12.15 -34.68 -29.63
C VAL A 15 11.44 -33.50 -28.99
N LEU A 16 10.16 -33.31 -29.34
CA LEU A 16 9.16 -32.69 -28.48
C LEU A 16 9.02 -33.63 -27.28
N SER A 17 10.06 -33.68 -26.44
CA SER A 17 9.91 -34.14 -25.08
C SER A 17 8.93 -33.17 -24.46
N SER A 18 7.70 -33.66 -24.36
CA SER A 18 6.70 -33.20 -23.42
C SER A 18 7.39 -32.93 -22.09
N LEU A 19 7.79 -31.67 -21.86
CA LEU A 19 7.98 -31.11 -20.54
C LEU A 19 6.60 -31.12 -19.91
N LYS A 20 6.19 -32.30 -19.42
CA LYS A 20 5.22 -32.38 -18.35
C LYS A 20 5.84 -31.58 -17.22
N THR A 21 5.43 -30.33 -17.10
CA THR A 21 5.64 -29.52 -15.92
C THR A 21 4.95 -30.31 -14.82
N GLU A 22 5.73 -31.09 -14.08
CA GLU A 22 5.25 -31.78 -12.90
C GLU A 22 4.79 -30.65 -11.98
N ALA A 23 3.48 -30.48 -11.87
CA ALA A 23 2.91 -29.37 -11.15
C ALA A 23 3.43 -29.46 -9.72
N GLN A 24 4.24 -28.46 -9.34
CA GLN A 24 4.88 -28.42 -8.05
C GLN A 24 3.76 -28.37 -7.00
N ARG A 25 3.60 -29.45 -6.24
CA ARG A 25 2.57 -29.54 -5.21
C ARG A 25 3.02 -28.74 -4.00
N PHE A 26 2.23 -27.75 -3.61
CA PHE A 26 2.47 -26.96 -2.41
C PHE A 26 1.64 -27.53 -1.25
N PRO A 27 2.25 -28.14 -0.22
CA PRO A 27 1.50 -28.62 0.93
C PRO A 27 0.84 -27.42 1.65
N PHE A 28 -0.49 -27.33 1.54
CA PHE A 28 -1.29 -26.24 2.08
C PHE A 28 -1.88 -26.61 3.45
N LYS A 29 -1.77 -25.68 4.41
CA LYS A 29 -2.60 -25.66 5.61
C LYS A 29 -3.16 -24.25 5.78
N PRO A 30 -4.50 -24.07 5.72
CA PRO A 30 -5.09 -22.75 5.95
C PRO A 30 -4.72 -22.28 7.35
N LYS A 31 -4.24 -21.04 7.46
CA LYS A 31 -4.11 -20.36 8.75
C LYS A 31 -5.37 -19.52 8.97
N ASP A 32 -6.08 -19.81 10.05
CA ASP A 32 -7.14 -18.93 10.54
C ASP A 32 -6.50 -17.78 11.33
N SER A 33 -6.84 -16.55 10.94
CA SER A 33 -6.52 -15.27 11.58
C SER A 33 -5.02 -14.94 11.75
N LEU A 34 -4.55 -14.00 10.93
CA LEU A 34 -3.31 -13.26 11.18
C LEU A 34 -3.54 -11.74 11.22
N TYR A 35 -4.65 -11.25 10.65
CA TYR A 35 -4.93 -9.83 10.61
C TYR A 35 -5.47 -9.28 11.93
N ASN A 36 -4.62 -8.58 12.68
CA ASN A 36 -5.02 -7.82 13.85
C ASN A 36 -5.49 -6.41 13.44
N SER A 37 -6.80 -6.19 13.29
CA SER A 37 -7.38 -4.88 12.93
C SER A 37 -7.53 -3.91 14.10
N SER A 38 -7.15 -4.29 15.33
CA SER A 38 -7.41 -3.53 16.56
C SER A 38 -6.76 -2.14 16.59
N TYR A 39 -5.77 -1.88 15.73
CA TYR A 39 -5.09 -0.59 15.63
C TYR A 39 -5.85 0.45 14.78
N LEU A 40 -6.80 0.03 13.93
CA LEU A 40 -7.52 0.90 13.00
C LEU A 40 -8.39 1.99 13.65
N PRO A 41 -9.10 1.73 14.77
CA PRO A 41 -9.79 2.79 15.49
C PRO A 41 -8.84 3.94 15.88
N GLY A 42 -7.56 3.63 16.13
CA GLY A 42 -6.53 4.62 16.41
C GLY A 42 -6.05 5.42 15.18
N LEU A 43 -6.37 5.02 13.96
CA LEU A 43 -5.95 5.69 12.72
C LEU A 43 -7.09 6.37 11.96
N THR A 44 -8.28 6.39 12.56
CA THR A 44 -9.49 6.88 11.90
C THR A 44 -9.65 8.40 12.10
N VAL A 45 -10.03 9.12 11.04
CA VAL A 45 -10.48 10.54 11.11
C VAL A 45 -11.82 10.65 10.41
N ASP A 46 -12.85 11.20 11.07
CA ASP A 46 -14.21 11.33 10.52
C ASP A 46 -14.78 10.03 9.93
N LYS A 47 -14.50 8.89 10.61
CA LYS A 47 -14.85 7.52 10.17
C LYS A 47 -14.09 7.01 8.93
N ILE A 48 -13.12 7.77 8.42
CA ILE A 48 -12.23 7.37 7.33
C ILE A 48 -11.07 6.60 7.95
N ALA A 49 -10.96 5.33 7.59
CA ALA A 49 -9.90 4.44 8.02
C ALA A 49 -8.94 4.19 6.83
N PRO A 50 -7.73 4.77 6.84
CA PRO A 50 -6.74 4.48 5.81
C PRO A 50 -6.46 2.97 5.72
N GLY A 51 -6.23 2.47 4.51
CA GLY A 51 -6.11 1.05 4.17
C GLY A 51 -7.44 0.35 3.91
N PHE A 52 -8.55 0.93 4.38
CA PHE A 52 -9.89 0.34 4.27
C PHE A 52 -10.85 1.17 3.42
N THR A 53 -11.06 2.44 3.80
CA THR A 53 -12.05 3.31 3.17
C THR A 53 -11.70 3.55 1.70
N THR A 54 -12.70 3.47 0.83
CA THR A 54 -12.56 3.71 -0.61
C THR A 54 -13.13 5.06 -1.03
N LEU A 55 -12.82 5.51 -2.26
CA LEU A 55 -13.51 6.66 -2.85
C LEU A 55 -15.02 6.42 -2.99
N ALA A 56 -15.43 5.18 -3.31
CA ALA A 56 -16.84 4.79 -3.33
C ALA A 56 -17.52 4.99 -1.97
N ASP A 57 -16.88 4.60 -0.87
CA ASP A 57 -17.41 4.85 0.48
C ASP A 57 -17.62 6.33 0.75
N LEU A 58 -16.64 7.17 0.37
CA LEU A 58 -16.73 8.61 0.57
C LEU A 58 -17.87 9.22 -0.24
N LYS A 59 -18.05 8.81 -1.50
CA LYS A 59 -19.18 9.24 -2.34
C LYS A 59 -20.51 8.82 -1.73
N ASN A 60 -20.61 7.57 -1.29
CA ASN A 60 -21.81 7.01 -0.66
C ASN A 60 -22.15 7.72 0.67
N ALA A 61 -21.13 8.16 1.40
CA ALA A 61 -21.28 8.97 2.61
C ALA A 61 -21.59 10.46 2.32
N GLY A 62 -21.67 10.87 1.05
CA GLY A 62 -22.04 12.23 0.64
C GLY A 62 -20.89 13.24 0.59
N TYR A 63 -19.64 12.79 0.65
CA TYR A 63 -18.49 13.70 0.50
C TYR A 63 -18.39 14.23 -0.93
N LYS A 64 -18.12 15.53 -1.06
CA LYS A 64 -17.79 16.17 -2.35
C LYS A 64 -16.30 16.06 -2.61
N LEU A 65 -15.91 15.16 -3.49
CA LEU A 65 -14.51 14.92 -3.84
C LEU A 65 -14.01 15.95 -4.86
N SER A 66 -13.05 16.78 -4.46
CA SER A 66 -12.37 17.73 -5.37
C SER A 66 -10.94 17.28 -5.60
N ARG A 67 -10.62 16.87 -6.83
CA ARG A 67 -9.26 16.41 -7.16
C ARG A 67 -8.26 17.55 -6.98
N VAL A 68 -7.12 17.24 -6.37
CA VAL A 68 -6.02 18.19 -6.17
C VAL A 68 -4.70 17.51 -6.53
N LYS A 69 -3.77 18.25 -7.13
CA LYS A 69 -2.41 17.74 -7.32
C LYS A 69 -1.67 17.85 -6.01
N VAL A 70 -0.92 16.82 -5.65
CA VAL A 70 -0.23 16.77 -4.37
C VAL A 70 0.83 17.87 -4.25
N ASN A 71 1.52 18.20 -5.35
CA ASN A 71 2.49 19.28 -5.41
C ASN A 71 1.86 20.67 -5.17
N ASP A 72 0.59 20.86 -5.50
CA ASP A 72 -0.11 22.14 -5.33
C ASP A 72 -0.49 22.39 -3.86
N LEU A 73 -0.33 21.40 -2.99
CA LEU A 73 -0.61 21.52 -1.55
C LEU A 73 0.49 22.29 -0.77
N ASN A 74 1.49 22.86 -1.45
CA ASN A 74 2.65 23.55 -0.83
C ASN A 74 3.43 22.68 0.19
N MET A 75 3.30 21.35 0.07
CA MET A 75 3.96 20.36 0.92
C MET A 75 4.55 19.20 0.12
N GLY A 76 4.93 19.42 -1.15
CA GLY A 76 5.50 18.38 -2.02
C GLY A 76 6.71 17.67 -1.40
N ASP A 77 7.45 18.33 -0.51
CA ASP A 77 8.58 17.76 0.23
C ASP A 77 8.17 16.76 1.34
N ILE A 78 6.91 16.75 1.80
CA ILE A 78 6.42 15.73 2.73
C ILE A 78 6.29 14.37 2.04
N ASP A 79 5.97 14.35 0.74
CA ASP A 79 5.86 13.10 0.00
C ASP A 79 7.23 12.47 -0.30
N SER A 80 8.30 13.26 -0.41
CA SER A 80 9.66 12.73 -0.54
C SER A 80 10.18 12.07 0.75
N ILE A 81 9.74 12.52 1.93
CA ILE A 81 10.00 11.88 3.24
C ILE A 81 9.40 10.47 3.29
N ASN A 82 8.20 10.30 2.73
CA ASN A 82 7.47 9.04 2.81
C ASN A 82 8.05 7.94 1.92
N ALA A 83 8.71 8.29 0.81
CA ALA A 83 9.48 7.33 0.02
C ALA A 83 10.60 6.67 0.85
N THR A 84 11.12 7.37 1.87
CA THR A 84 12.16 6.86 2.77
C THR A 84 11.60 6.06 3.96
N LEU A 85 10.45 6.47 4.52
CA LEU A 85 9.76 5.72 5.58
C LEU A 85 9.19 4.36 5.11
N GLN A 86 8.98 4.19 3.81
CA GLN A 86 8.46 2.96 3.21
C GLN A 86 9.53 1.92 2.86
N GLY A 87 10.83 2.20 3.08
CA GLY A 87 11.91 1.26 2.74
C GLY A 87 11.94 0.85 1.26
N SER A 88 11.20 1.56 0.40
CA SER A 88 11.02 1.20 -1.00
C SER A 88 12.08 1.89 -1.84
N SER A 89 13.05 1.11 -2.30
CA SER A 89 13.88 1.43 -3.48
C SER A 89 13.06 1.59 -4.77
N TRP A 90 11.73 1.42 -4.70
CA TRP A 90 10.77 1.79 -5.74
C TRP A 90 10.44 3.29 -5.67
N GLY A 91 11.42 4.13 -6.01
CA GLY A 91 11.14 5.51 -6.38
C GLY A 91 10.26 5.50 -7.64
N SER A 92 9.00 5.92 -7.54
CA SER A 92 8.24 6.54 -8.66
C SER A 92 6.74 6.76 -8.39
N ASN A 93 6.08 6.05 -7.48
CA ASN A 93 4.65 6.27 -7.25
C ASN A 93 4.38 7.34 -6.18
N VAL A 94 5.00 8.51 -6.34
CA VAL A 94 4.46 9.72 -5.70
C VAL A 94 3.09 9.91 -6.31
N LEU A 95 2.05 9.67 -5.52
CA LEU A 95 0.68 9.90 -5.95
C LEU A 95 0.60 11.32 -6.49
N SER A 96 0.33 11.44 -7.79
CA SER A 96 0.29 12.75 -8.44
C SER A 96 -0.94 13.55 -8.00
N HIS A 97 -1.94 12.86 -7.44
CA HIS A 97 -3.23 13.44 -7.06
C HIS A 97 -3.77 12.87 -5.74
N GLY A 98 -4.59 13.69 -5.08
CA GLY A 98 -5.49 13.30 -4.00
C GLY A 98 -6.85 13.97 -4.17
N TYR A 99 -7.70 13.87 -3.15
CA TYR A 99 -9.01 14.53 -3.13
C TYR A 99 -9.18 15.33 -1.85
N THR A 100 -9.49 16.61 -2.01
CA THR A 100 -10.04 17.43 -0.92
C THR A 100 -11.47 17.00 -0.68
N ILE A 101 -11.80 16.66 0.57
CA ILE A 101 -13.15 16.21 0.96
C ILE A 101 -13.85 17.17 1.92
N LYS A 102 -13.06 17.99 2.60
CA LYS A 102 -13.49 19.13 3.42
C LYS A 102 -12.32 20.11 3.62
N PRO A 103 -12.54 21.33 4.14
CA PRO A 103 -11.47 22.29 4.37
C PRO A 103 -10.30 21.68 5.16
N GLY A 104 -9.08 21.85 4.62
CA GLY A 104 -7.85 21.36 5.21
C GLY A 104 -7.68 19.83 5.26
N MET A 105 -8.55 19.02 4.64
CA MET A 105 -8.43 17.56 4.63
C MET A 105 -8.33 17.01 3.22
N VAL A 106 -7.25 16.28 2.96
CA VAL A 106 -6.98 15.60 1.69
C VAL A 106 -6.82 14.11 1.94
N VAL A 107 -7.48 13.29 1.12
CA VAL A 107 -7.29 11.84 1.08
C VAL A 107 -6.49 11.42 -0.15
N LEU A 108 -5.65 10.41 0.01
CA LEU A 108 -4.67 9.96 -0.97
C LEU A 108 -4.82 8.45 -1.18
N GLN A 109 -4.89 8.03 -2.44
CA GLN A 109 -5.07 6.62 -2.82
C GLN A 109 -3.77 5.82 -2.69
N GLY A 110 -3.80 4.49 -2.65
CA GLY A 110 -2.57 3.67 -2.64
C GLY A 110 -1.76 3.74 -3.93
N ASN A 111 -2.45 3.84 -5.06
CA ASN A 111 -1.94 4.07 -6.39
C ASN A 111 -3.11 4.53 -7.29
N ASP A 112 -2.82 4.98 -8.51
CA ASP A 112 -3.85 5.49 -9.44
C ASP A 112 -4.87 4.41 -9.87
N SER A 113 -4.56 3.13 -9.63
CA SER A 113 -5.39 1.98 -10.03
C SER A 113 -6.29 1.43 -8.92
N THR A 114 -6.21 1.97 -7.69
CA THR A 114 -7.01 1.50 -6.55
C THR A 114 -7.82 2.63 -5.93
N GLU A 115 -9.07 2.38 -5.56
CA GLU A 115 -9.91 3.36 -4.86
C GLU A 115 -9.60 3.47 -3.37
N VAL A 116 -8.73 2.62 -2.83
CA VAL A 116 -8.41 2.58 -1.40
C VAL A 116 -7.64 3.81 -1.00
N ILE A 117 -8.13 4.51 0.01
CA ILE A 117 -7.41 5.59 0.69
C ILE A 117 -6.35 4.98 1.58
N THR A 118 -5.07 5.27 1.33
CA THR A 118 -3.94 4.76 2.15
C THR A 118 -3.33 5.84 3.03
N LYS A 119 -3.57 7.11 2.71
CA LYS A 119 -3.09 8.25 3.48
C LYS A 119 -4.17 9.33 3.61
N ILE A 120 -4.23 9.92 4.79
CA ILE A 120 -4.98 11.16 5.07
C ILE A 120 -3.96 12.24 5.41
N ARG A 121 -4.08 13.41 4.78
CA ARG A 121 -3.29 14.60 5.09
C ARG A 121 -4.20 15.69 5.62
N LEU A 122 -3.83 16.22 6.77
CA LEU A 122 -4.52 17.31 7.45
C LEU A 122 -3.63 18.56 7.39
N LEU A 123 -4.21 19.65 6.92
CA LEU A 123 -3.56 20.91 6.59
C LEU A 123 -4.25 22.06 7.31
N LYS A 124 -3.70 23.27 7.16
CA LYS A 124 -4.34 24.50 7.63
C LYS A 124 -5.79 24.57 7.14
N GLY A 125 -6.70 24.90 8.05
CA GLY A 125 -8.15 24.94 7.80
C GLY A 125 -8.89 23.66 8.24
N PHE A 126 -8.18 22.59 8.57
CA PHE A 126 -8.76 21.44 9.26
C PHE A 126 -8.89 21.74 10.75
N SER A 127 -10.05 21.42 11.33
CA SER A 127 -10.25 21.37 12.78
C SER A 127 -11.01 20.08 13.09
N GLY A 128 -10.44 19.21 13.92
CA GLY A 128 -11.00 17.90 14.21
C GLY A 128 -10.24 17.15 15.29
N ASN A 129 -10.61 15.90 15.56
CA ASN A 129 -9.98 15.07 16.59
C ASN A 129 -9.18 13.92 15.97
N ILE A 130 -7.99 13.67 16.54
CA ILE A 130 -7.13 12.52 16.24
C ILE A 130 -6.90 11.79 17.55
N ARG A 131 -7.41 10.56 17.70
CA ARG A 131 -7.36 9.80 18.97
C ARG A 131 -7.83 10.59 20.21
N GLY A 132 -8.86 11.42 20.06
CA GLY A 132 -9.40 12.25 21.14
C GLY A 132 -8.62 13.55 21.41
N PHE A 133 -7.52 13.80 20.71
CA PHE A 133 -6.80 15.07 20.74
C PHE A 133 -7.32 16.00 19.64
N LYS A 134 -7.81 17.18 20.01
CA LYS A 134 -8.24 18.20 19.05
C LYS A 134 -7.00 18.79 18.37
N THR A 135 -6.98 18.74 17.04
CA THR A 135 -5.85 19.20 16.23
C THR A 135 -6.31 20.15 15.15
N GLU A 136 -5.56 21.24 15.01
CA GLU A 136 -5.75 22.27 13.99
C GLU A 136 -4.38 22.73 13.47
N PRO A 137 -3.92 22.22 12.32
CA PRO A 137 -2.64 22.62 11.75
C PRO A 137 -2.58 24.13 11.49
N GLY A 138 -1.46 24.74 11.90
CA GLY A 138 -1.27 26.19 11.94
C GLY A 138 -1.69 26.86 13.25
N ILE A 139 -2.31 26.13 14.18
CA ILE A 139 -2.67 26.63 15.52
C ILE A 139 -2.11 25.71 16.62
N THR A 140 -2.29 24.41 16.49
CA THR A 140 -1.82 23.43 17.48
C THR A 140 -0.29 23.46 17.57
N THR A 141 0.24 23.59 18.79
CA THR A 141 1.69 23.58 19.02
C THR A 141 2.23 22.15 19.09
N VAL A 142 3.51 21.99 18.78
CA VAL A 142 4.18 20.69 18.97
C VAL A 142 4.15 20.26 20.43
N LYS A 143 4.28 21.19 21.38
CA LYS A 143 4.15 20.90 22.82
C LYS A 143 2.81 20.28 23.19
N ASP A 144 1.71 20.74 22.58
CA ASP A 144 0.39 20.14 22.78
C ASP A 144 0.35 18.70 22.26
N VAL A 145 0.99 18.46 21.10
CA VAL A 145 1.14 17.13 20.50
C VAL A 145 2.00 16.21 21.39
N GLU A 146 3.16 16.66 21.85
CA GLU A 146 4.06 15.90 22.74
C GLU A 146 3.34 15.46 24.02
N LYS A 147 2.49 16.35 24.58
CA LYS A 147 1.66 16.00 25.75
C LYS A 147 0.60 14.96 25.42
N ALA A 148 -0.02 15.02 24.25
CA ALA A 148 -1.06 14.08 23.83
C ALA A 148 -0.49 12.73 23.35
N PHE A 149 0.74 12.72 22.84
CA PHE A 149 1.40 11.57 22.23
C PHE A 149 2.82 11.38 22.80
N PRO A 150 2.98 11.12 24.11
CA PRO A 150 4.29 11.15 24.78
C PRO A 150 5.28 10.05 24.32
N ASN A 151 4.80 9.03 23.62
CA ASN A 151 5.61 7.90 23.14
C ASN A 151 6.07 8.08 21.68
N PHE A 152 5.83 9.24 21.08
CA PHE A 152 6.29 9.54 19.72
C PHE A 152 7.73 10.05 19.78
N GLU A 153 8.43 9.95 18.66
CA GLU A 153 9.83 10.32 18.53
C GLU A 153 10.00 11.37 17.42
N TRP A 154 10.97 12.25 17.61
CA TRP A 154 11.41 13.20 16.59
C TRP A 154 12.16 12.48 15.48
N SER A 155 11.92 12.89 14.23
CA SER A 155 12.61 12.40 13.06
C SER A 155 12.69 13.47 11.96
N SER A 156 13.57 13.23 10.99
CA SER A 156 13.82 14.09 9.84
C SER A 156 14.33 13.23 8.69
N THR A 157 14.16 13.70 7.46
CA THR A 157 15.02 13.30 6.35
C THR A 157 15.85 14.51 5.93
N ASP A 158 17.10 14.28 5.53
CA ASP A 158 18.05 15.37 5.23
C ASP A 158 17.60 16.24 4.05
N ALA A 159 16.80 15.68 3.13
CA ALA A 159 16.25 16.41 1.97
C ALA A 159 14.94 17.17 2.27
N SER A 160 14.35 17.01 3.46
CA SER A 160 13.04 17.58 3.79
C SER A 160 13.12 18.97 4.40
N ARG A 161 12.14 19.83 4.08
CA ARG A 161 11.89 21.12 4.75
C ARG A 161 11.15 20.98 6.09
N TYR A 162 10.92 19.77 6.58
CA TYR A 162 10.14 19.49 7.78
C TYR A 162 10.88 18.56 8.74
N PHE A 163 10.79 18.85 10.03
CA PHE A 163 10.90 17.84 11.08
C PHE A 163 9.53 17.21 11.31
N TYR A 164 9.49 16.00 11.86
CA TYR A 164 8.24 15.36 12.22
C TYR A 164 8.33 14.56 13.51
N TYR A 165 7.24 14.58 14.27
CA TYR A 165 7.05 13.83 15.51
C TYR A 165 6.09 12.68 15.23
N THR A 166 6.53 11.43 15.43
CA THR A 166 5.84 10.25 14.86
C THR A 166 5.93 9.00 15.73
N ASN A 167 5.02 8.05 15.50
CA ASN A 167 5.14 6.67 16.01
C ASN A 167 5.75 5.70 14.97
N LYS A 168 6.75 6.19 14.24
CA LYS A 168 7.52 5.50 13.20
C LYS A 168 6.76 5.17 11.91
N ASP A 169 5.46 4.85 11.95
CA ASP A 169 4.80 4.26 10.77
C ASP A 169 3.37 4.72 10.45
N SER A 170 2.67 5.41 11.36
CA SER A 170 1.21 5.57 11.18
C SER A 170 0.67 6.97 11.37
N ILE A 171 1.27 7.80 12.23
CA ILE A 171 0.88 9.19 12.41
C ILE A 171 2.14 10.04 12.48
N GLY A 172 2.24 11.06 11.64
CA GLY A 172 3.32 12.06 11.67
C GLY A 172 2.77 13.47 11.84
N PHE A 173 3.26 14.19 12.83
CA PHE A 173 2.99 15.61 13.03
C PHE A 173 4.18 16.41 12.49
N TYR A 174 3.97 17.20 11.43
CA TYR A 174 5.04 17.86 10.69
C TYR A 174 5.19 19.31 11.14
N VAL A 175 6.42 19.76 11.34
CA VAL A 175 6.78 21.14 11.65
C VAL A 175 7.83 21.61 10.64
N ALA A 176 7.63 22.81 10.08
CA ALA A 176 8.58 23.37 9.13
C ALA A 176 9.93 23.65 9.81
N LYS A 177 11.03 23.30 9.13
CA LYS A 177 12.40 23.66 9.54
C LYS A 177 12.56 25.17 9.46
N ASP A 178 13.13 25.75 10.50
CA ASP A 178 13.47 27.16 10.53
C ASP A 178 14.88 27.35 9.95
N THR A 179 14.97 28.01 8.80
CA THR A 179 16.24 28.20 8.07
C THR A 179 17.16 29.22 8.73
N THR A 180 16.69 29.91 9.78
CA THR A 180 17.47 30.95 10.48
C THR A 180 18.32 30.39 11.62
N ILE A 181 18.10 29.12 12.01
CA ILE A 181 18.86 28.45 13.07
C ILE A 181 19.64 27.25 12.51
N LYS A 182 20.65 26.79 13.27
CA LYS A 182 21.36 25.56 12.93
C LYS A 182 20.41 24.37 13.05
N VAL A 183 20.43 23.49 12.04
CA VAL A 183 19.65 22.24 12.03
C VAL A 183 20.17 21.26 13.08
N TRP A 184 21.49 21.24 13.30
CA TRP A 184 22.15 20.35 14.25
C TRP A 184 23.10 21.12 15.20
N PRO A 185 23.13 20.79 16.50
CA PRO A 185 22.28 19.81 17.20
C PRO A 185 20.80 20.24 17.19
N PHE A 186 19.89 19.27 17.20
CA PHE A 186 18.45 19.53 17.15
C PHE A 186 17.98 20.19 18.44
N ASP A 187 17.33 21.35 18.33
CA ASP A 187 16.78 22.09 19.46
C ASP A 187 15.30 21.74 19.67
N GLU A 188 15.06 20.66 20.42
CA GLU A 188 13.72 20.20 20.79
C GLU A 188 12.90 21.34 21.40
N LYS A 189 13.47 22.10 22.33
CA LYS A 189 12.77 23.16 23.05
C LYS A 189 12.32 24.29 22.12
N PHE A 190 13.13 24.64 21.13
CA PHE A 190 12.76 25.60 20.10
C PHE A 190 11.57 25.09 19.28
N TYR A 191 11.63 23.84 18.80
CA TYR A 191 10.59 23.27 17.95
C TYR A 191 9.30 22.90 18.69
N SER A 192 9.35 22.55 19.99
CA SER A 192 8.16 22.30 20.80
C SER A 192 7.21 23.52 20.85
N ASN A 193 7.74 24.74 20.74
CA ASN A 193 6.92 25.96 20.75
C ASN A 193 6.39 26.38 19.37
N LYS A 194 6.79 25.68 18.30
CA LYS A 194 6.28 25.95 16.95
C LYS A 194 4.91 25.29 16.75
N VAL A 195 4.12 25.83 15.83
CA VAL A 195 2.88 25.20 15.39
C VAL A 195 3.17 24.09 14.38
N ILE A 196 2.36 23.03 14.40
CA ILE A 196 2.43 22.00 13.37
C ILE A 196 1.92 22.56 12.04
N SER A 197 2.59 22.23 10.95
CA SER A 197 2.21 22.62 9.59
C SER A 197 1.20 21.64 8.98
N ALA A 198 1.30 20.35 9.33
CA ALA A 198 0.41 19.30 8.87
C ALA A 198 0.41 18.09 9.79
N VAL A 199 -0.58 17.22 9.58
CA VAL A 199 -0.58 15.86 10.11
C VAL A 199 -0.77 14.88 8.95
N GLU A 200 -0.02 13.79 8.96
CA GLU A 200 -0.28 12.66 8.09
C GLU A 200 -0.66 11.45 8.90
N ILE A 201 -1.65 10.72 8.40
CA ILE A 201 -2.08 9.44 8.93
C ILE A 201 -1.98 8.44 7.80
N ILE A 202 -1.17 7.41 8.01
CA ILE A 202 -0.77 6.45 7.00
C ILE A 202 -1.12 5.05 7.50
N ASN A 203 -1.70 4.23 6.62
CA ASN A 203 -1.82 2.80 6.87
C ASN A 203 -1.48 2.06 5.58
N TRP A 204 -0.19 1.96 5.31
CA TRP A 204 0.32 1.17 4.19
C TRP A 204 0.62 -0.27 4.62
N LYS A 205 1.17 -0.45 5.84
CA LYS A 205 1.70 -1.73 6.34
C LYS A 205 0.65 -2.78 6.71
N GLY A 206 -0.58 -2.36 6.94
CA GLY A 206 -1.54 -3.21 7.61
C GLY A 206 -2.48 -3.99 6.70
N PHE A 207 -2.97 -3.38 5.61
CA PHE A 207 -4.11 -3.96 4.89
C PHE A 207 -3.76 -4.92 3.75
N TYR A 208 -2.60 -4.74 3.10
CA TYR A 208 -2.22 -5.54 1.91
C TYR A 208 -0.82 -6.14 2.01
N ASN A 209 -0.16 -6.02 3.16
CA ASN A 209 1.14 -6.63 3.33
C ASN A 209 1.00 -8.15 3.29
N GLN A 210 1.85 -8.76 2.47
CA GLN A 210 1.95 -10.20 2.37
C GLN A 210 2.52 -10.72 3.68
N GLU A 211 1.83 -11.66 4.30
CA GLU A 211 2.42 -12.49 5.33
C GLU A 211 3.10 -13.68 4.67
N TYR A 212 4.42 -13.74 4.81
CA TYR A 212 5.23 -14.82 4.30
C TYR A 212 5.10 -16.05 5.19
N GLY A 213 4.45 -17.08 4.67
CA GLY A 213 4.46 -18.42 5.22
C GLY A 213 5.73 -19.20 4.82
N ALA A 214 5.80 -20.44 5.26
CA ALA A 214 6.82 -21.37 4.77
C ALA A 214 6.66 -21.62 3.26
N ASN A 215 7.77 -21.93 2.57
CA ASN A 215 7.78 -22.34 1.16
C ASN A 215 7.22 -21.32 0.16
N ASN A 216 7.52 -20.02 0.34
CA ASN A 216 7.08 -18.93 -0.55
C ASN A 216 5.54 -18.79 -0.67
N ILE A 217 4.80 -19.34 0.29
CA ILE A 217 3.35 -19.13 0.39
C ILE A 217 3.11 -17.75 1.00
N ASN A 218 2.28 -16.95 0.34
CA ASN A 218 1.91 -15.61 0.75
C ASN A 218 0.43 -15.58 1.11
N TYR A 219 0.12 -14.88 2.19
CA TYR A 219 -1.26 -14.60 2.60
C TYR A 219 -1.49 -13.10 2.52
N GLN A 220 -2.62 -12.70 1.93
CA GLN A 220 -3.01 -11.29 1.85
C GLN A 220 -4.51 -11.14 2.05
N LYS A 221 -4.93 -10.08 2.75
CA LYS A 221 -6.34 -9.71 2.79
C LYS A 221 -6.79 -9.28 1.38
N PRO A 222 -7.94 -9.74 0.88
CA PRO A 222 -8.40 -9.34 -0.44
C PRO A 222 -8.57 -7.82 -0.55
N LEU A 223 -8.20 -7.26 -1.70
CA LEU A 223 -8.45 -5.84 -2.00
C LEU A 223 -9.94 -5.53 -1.86
N TYR A 224 -10.26 -4.46 -1.13
CA TYR A 224 -11.63 -4.04 -0.80
C TYR A 224 -12.45 -5.03 0.05
N ALA A 225 -11.84 -6.05 0.68
CA ALA A 225 -12.60 -6.89 1.61
C ALA A 225 -13.18 -6.06 2.76
N PRO A 226 -14.43 -6.33 3.22
CA PRO A 226 -15.00 -5.71 4.40
C PRO A 226 -14.09 -5.77 5.62
N LEU A 227 -14.24 -4.81 6.55
CA LEU A 227 -13.34 -4.71 7.69
C LEU A 227 -13.42 -5.96 8.60
N ASN A 228 -14.63 -6.48 8.76
CA ASN A 228 -14.94 -7.69 9.53
C ASN A 228 -14.64 -8.99 8.77
N ASP A 229 -14.21 -8.92 7.51
CA ASP A 229 -13.79 -10.09 6.75
C ASP A 229 -12.45 -10.62 7.32
N THR A 230 -12.46 -11.91 7.67
CA THR A 230 -11.32 -12.62 8.26
C THR A 230 -10.57 -13.50 7.25
N HIS A 231 -11.04 -13.56 6.00
CA HIS A 231 -10.45 -14.38 4.95
C HIS A 231 -9.14 -13.78 4.45
N LEU A 232 -8.18 -14.66 4.13
CA LEU A 232 -6.92 -14.31 3.51
C LEU A 232 -6.80 -15.11 2.21
N ASN A 233 -6.56 -14.38 1.12
CA ASN A 233 -6.17 -14.97 -0.15
C ASN A 233 -4.76 -15.56 -0.01
N CYS A 234 -4.61 -16.80 -0.45
CA CYS A 234 -3.35 -17.53 -0.44
C CYS A 234 -2.80 -17.66 -1.87
N PHE A 235 -1.50 -17.43 -2.03
CA PHE A 235 -0.83 -17.61 -3.32
C PHE A 235 0.66 -17.90 -3.15
N VAL A 236 1.26 -18.50 -4.18
CA VAL A 236 2.70 -18.66 -4.29
C VAL A 236 3.21 -17.80 -5.44
N ILE A 237 4.33 -17.12 -5.23
CA ILE A 237 5.05 -16.42 -6.29
C ILE A 237 5.98 -17.45 -6.97
N VAL A 238 5.72 -17.73 -8.24
CA VAL A 238 6.50 -18.68 -9.04
C VAL A 238 7.36 -17.93 -10.04
N GLU A 239 8.65 -18.26 -10.07
CA GLU A 239 9.58 -17.75 -11.06
C GLU A 239 9.33 -18.38 -12.42
N LYS A 240 9.27 -17.55 -13.46
CA LYS A 240 9.21 -17.99 -14.85
C LYS A 240 10.60 -18.44 -15.25
N GLN A 241 10.72 -19.65 -15.79
CA GLN A 241 11.92 -20.02 -16.54
C GLN A 241 11.98 -19.17 -17.81
N LEU A 242 12.81 -18.14 -17.79
CA LEU A 242 12.99 -17.24 -18.93
C LEU A 242 14.12 -17.73 -19.83
N THR A 243 13.94 -17.56 -21.14
CA THR A 243 15.07 -17.62 -22.08
C THR A 243 15.97 -16.41 -21.84
N ALA A 244 17.28 -16.53 -22.16
CA ALA A 244 18.25 -15.45 -22.01
C ALA A 244 17.80 -14.12 -22.67
N ALA A 245 17.07 -14.20 -23.78
CA ALA A 245 16.52 -13.02 -24.47
C ALA A 245 15.39 -12.32 -23.67
N ALA A 246 14.56 -13.06 -22.94
CA ALA A 246 13.48 -12.49 -22.13
C ALA A 246 13.99 -11.84 -20.83
N ALA A 247 15.12 -12.32 -20.29
CA ALA A 247 15.79 -11.71 -19.14
C ALA A 247 16.35 -10.31 -19.47
N ILE A 248 16.86 -10.10 -20.69
CA ILE A 248 17.43 -8.81 -21.15
C ILE A 248 16.34 -7.73 -21.33
N ILE A 249 15.09 -8.10 -21.62
CA ILE A 249 13.99 -7.16 -21.90
C ILE A 249 13.25 -6.72 -20.61
N GLY A 250 13.66 -7.22 -19.43
CA GLY A 250 13.08 -6.80 -18.15
C GLY A 250 11.61 -7.21 -17.96
N LYS A 251 11.14 -8.27 -18.64
CA LYS A 251 9.78 -8.78 -18.44
C LYS A 251 9.64 -9.36 -17.03
N ASN A 252 8.49 -9.11 -16.38
CA ASN A 252 8.18 -9.65 -15.05
C ASN A 252 8.50 -11.15 -14.97
N GLN A 253 9.52 -11.47 -14.17
CA GLN A 253 10.09 -12.80 -14.03
C GLN A 253 9.24 -13.72 -13.14
N TYR A 254 8.12 -13.22 -12.61
CA TYR A 254 7.28 -13.95 -11.67
C TYR A 254 5.81 -13.94 -12.09
N TYR A 255 5.05 -14.89 -11.58
CA TYR A 255 3.58 -14.91 -11.60
C TYR A 255 3.03 -15.50 -10.30
N GLU A 256 1.78 -15.19 -9.99
CA GLU A 256 1.09 -15.68 -8.80
C GLU A 256 0.26 -16.92 -9.13
N VAL A 257 0.41 -17.96 -8.32
CA VAL A 257 -0.43 -19.16 -8.33
C VAL A 257 -1.38 -19.07 -7.15
N ARG A 258 -2.68 -18.87 -7.41
CA ARG A 258 -3.72 -18.79 -6.38
C ARG A 258 -3.97 -20.17 -5.78
N LEU A 259 -4.11 -20.26 -4.47
CA LEU A 259 -4.27 -21.53 -3.74
C LEU A 259 -5.49 -21.47 -2.82
N GLY A 260 -6.21 -22.58 -2.69
CA GLY A 260 -7.35 -22.67 -1.78
C GLY A 260 -8.46 -21.70 -2.15
N ARG A 261 -9.18 -21.18 -1.14
CA ARG A 261 -10.27 -20.22 -1.38
C ARG A 261 -9.68 -18.84 -1.73
N TRP A 262 -10.23 -18.23 -2.78
CA TRP A 262 -9.84 -16.91 -3.25
C TRP A 262 -11.08 -16.04 -3.43
N GLN A 263 -11.03 -14.83 -2.88
CA GLN A 263 -12.11 -13.85 -2.96
C GLN A 263 -11.62 -12.55 -3.60
N GLU A 264 -12.49 -11.89 -4.35
CA GLU A 264 -12.27 -10.53 -4.85
C GLU A 264 -13.51 -9.68 -4.57
N TYR A 265 -13.29 -8.42 -4.21
CA TYR A 265 -14.34 -7.48 -3.85
C TYR A 265 -14.33 -6.27 -4.79
N SER A 266 -15.48 -5.63 -4.97
CA SER A 266 -15.58 -4.31 -5.61
C SER A 266 -15.18 -3.19 -4.64
N PRO A 267 -14.92 -1.95 -5.12
CA PRO A 267 -14.67 -0.79 -4.25
C PRO A 267 -15.76 -0.50 -3.21
N GLU A 268 -17.00 -0.96 -3.45
CA GLU A 268 -18.12 -0.88 -2.50
C GLU A 268 -18.15 -2.06 -1.52
N HIS A 269 -17.05 -2.81 -1.39
CA HIS A 269 -16.89 -3.96 -0.52
C HIS A 269 -17.85 -5.13 -0.84
N LYS A 270 -18.33 -5.23 -2.09
CA LYS A 270 -19.20 -6.34 -2.52
C LYS A 270 -18.38 -7.48 -3.09
N LEU A 271 -18.65 -8.71 -2.66
CA LEU A 271 -17.99 -9.90 -3.21
C LEU A 271 -18.36 -10.06 -4.69
N ILE A 272 -17.36 -10.04 -5.57
CA ILE A 272 -17.53 -10.17 -7.03
C ILE A 272 -16.96 -11.47 -7.59
N PHE A 273 -16.06 -12.10 -6.85
CA PHE A 273 -15.46 -13.39 -7.23
C PHE A 273 -15.20 -14.20 -5.97
N ASP A 274 -15.57 -15.49 -6.01
CA ASP A 274 -15.25 -16.46 -4.97
C ASP A 274 -15.03 -17.82 -5.65
N ALA A 275 -13.87 -18.43 -5.44
CA ALA A 275 -13.53 -19.71 -6.02
C ALA A 275 -12.52 -20.48 -5.16
N GLU A 276 -12.52 -21.80 -5.31
CA GLU A 276 -11.50 -22.68 -4.73
C GLU A 276 -10.53 -23.13 -5.82
N PHE A 277 -9.23 -23.05 -5.51
CA PHE A 277 -8.11 -23.43 -6.36
C PHE A 277 -7.36 -24.62 -5.75
N ASP A 278 -6.87 -25.52 -6.59
CA ASP A 278 -5.99 -26.61 -6.17
C ASP A 278 -4.55 -26.14 -5.92
N ASP A 279 -3.67 -27.09 -5.58
CA ASP A 279 -2.25 -26.84 -5.35
C ASP A 279 -1.45 -26.48 -6.60
N THR A 280 -2.10 -26.46 -7.78
CA THR A 280 -1.52 -26.07 -9.06
C THR A 280 -2.08 -24.74 -9.58
N GLY A 281 -3.03 -24.14 -8.87
CA GLY A 281 -3.73 -22.92 -9.27
C GLY A 281 -4.84 -23.14 -10.29
N LYS A 282 -5.34 -24.38 -10.45
CA LYS A 282 -6.52 -24.64 -11.26
C LYS A 282 -7.78 -24.48 -10.41
N VAL A 283 -8.80 -23.84 -10.99
CA VAL A 283 -10.12 -23.71 -10.37
C VAL A 283 -10.75 -25.09 -10.18
N ILE A 284 -11.03 -25.44 -8.92
CA ILE A 284 -11.80 -26.63 -8.52
C ILE A 284 -13.29 -26.30 -8.51
N LYS A 285 -13.66 -25.12 -8.00
CA LYS A 285 -15.06 -24.73 -7.76
C LYS A 285 -15.23 -23.22 -7.88
N MET A 286 -16.24 -22.80 -8.63
CA MET A 286 -16.73 -21.42 -8.62
C MET A 286 -17.88 -21.30 -7.62
N ILE A 287 -17.80 -20.32 -6.72
CA ILE A 287 -18.84 -20.00 -5.76
C ILE A 287 -19.49 -18.70 -6.24
N LEU A 288 -20.66 -18.81 -6.84
CA LEU A 288 -21.37 -17.63 -7.34
C LEU A 288 -21.77 -16.74 -6.15
N PRO A 289 -21.43 -15.44 -6.16
CA PRO A 289 -21.91 -14.53 -5.13
C PRO A 289 -23.44 -14.48 -5.19
N ILE A 290 -24.08 -14.58 -4.03
CA ILE A 290 -25.53 -14.46 -3.91
C ILE A 290 -25.90 -13.04 -4.33
N LYS A 291 -26.82 -12.92 -5.30
CA LYS A 291 -27.30 -11.63 -5.83
C LYS A 291 -28.04 -10.81 -4.78
#